data_AF-A0A9D7HBU0-F1
#
_entry.id   AF-A0A9D7HBU0-F1
#
_cell.length_a   1.000
_cell.length_b   1.000
_cell.length_c   1.000
_cell.angle_alpha   90.00
_cell.angle_beta   90.00
_cell.angle_gamma   90.00
#
_symmetry.space_group_name_H-M   'P 1'
#
loop_
_entity.id
_entity.type
_entity.pdbx_description
1 polymer ?
#
loop_
_entity_poly.entity_id
_entity_poly.type
_entity_poly.pdbx_seq_one_letter_code
_entity_poly.pdbx_strand_id
1 'polypeptide(L)'
;MRSFALICALVLSACVTAPAPEPSGPASAQIAAFDQRVARGEALVAEIGAMYARDQLLRRTIIDGFRETTTAEARQAYIEGTRRHFERIDGANTRRIREILSSMTWRELSDISPAAADQAFALISHSDNIEFKRQMAAQFEPLAREGAMPGDRYANLVDDIALDGGEPQVYGTNFECHHGVFQPKPVVDPANLNARRSAIHLNSIEEYAAESRALYGECPADYSGN
;
A
#
# COMPACT_ATOMS: atom_id res chain seq x y z
N MET A 1 -13.74 -13.17 69.51
CA MET A 1 -14.02 -12.41 68.28
C MET A 1 -13.54 -13.24 67.09
N ARG A 2 -14.30 -13.18 66.01
CA ARG A 2 -14.36 -14.10 64.86
C ARG A 2 -13.06 -14.17 64.05
N SER A 3 -12.73 -15.36 63.54
CA SER A 3 -12.49 -15.59 62.10
C SER A 3 -12.33 -17.08 61.81
N PHE A 4 -13.38 -17.68 61.23
CA PHE A 4 -13.30 -18.94 60.49
C PHE A 4 -12.80 -18.61 59.09
N ALA A 5 -11.61 -19.09 58.72
CA ALA A 5 -11.18 -19.12 57.33
C ALA A 5 -11.63 -20.47 56.75
N LEU A 6 -12.77 -20.47 56.05
CA LEU A 6 -13.21 -21.61 55.27
C LEU A 6 -12.44 -21.59 53.94
N ILE A 7 -11.48 -22.50 53.78
CA ILE A 7 -10.83 -22.76 52.50
C ILE A 7 -11.88 -23.47 51.62
N CYS A 8 -12.51 -22.71 50.72
CA CYS A 8 -13.36 -23.27 49.67
C CYS A 8 -12.45 -23.71 48.52
N ALA A 9 -12.07 -24.99 48.50
CA ALA A 9 -11.42 -25.58 47.35
C ALA A 9 -12.45 -25.74 46.22
N LEU A 10 -12.49 -24.77 45.31
CA LEU A 10 -13.19 -24.88 44.04
C LEU A 10 -12.48 -25.95 43.20
N VAL A 11 -13.04 -27.16 43.18
CA VAL A 11 -12.70 -28.17 42.19
C VAL A 11 -13.29 -27.69 40.86
N LEU A 12 -12.48 -27.02 40.04
CA LEU A 12 -12.79 -26.85 38.62
C LEU A 12 -12.80 -28.25 38.00
N SER A 13 -13.99 -28.83 37.88
CA SER A 13 -14.21 -29.96 36.99
C SER A 13 -14.04 -29.43 35.57
N ALA A 14 -12.84 -29.57 35.01
CA ALA A 14 -12.63 -29.43 33.59
C ALA A 14 -13.51 -30.49 32.91
N CYS A 15 -14.66 -30.07 32.37
CA CYS A 15 -15.34 -30.88 31.38
C CYS A 15 -14.38 -31.03 30.21
N VAL A 16 -13.67 -32.16 30.17
CA VAL A 16 -12.94 -32.60 28.98
C VAL A 16 -14.02 -32.90 27.96
N THR A 17 -14.33 -31.93 27.10
CA THR A 17 -15.14 -32.20 25.92
C THR A 17 -14.37 -33.19 25.08
N ALA A 18 -14.94 -34.38 24.87
CA ALA A 18 -14.36 -35.34 23.93
C ALA A 18 -14.10 -34.62 22.60
N PRO A 19 -12.93 -34.81 21.96
CA PRO A 19 -12.67 -34.22 20.67
C PRO A 19 -13.81 -34.60 19.72
N ALA A 20 -14.28 -33.62 18.95
CA ALA A 20 -15.31 -33.87 17.96
C ALA A 20 -14.87 -35.05 17.07
N PRO A 21 -15.79 -35.96 16.70
CA PRO A 21 -15.45 -37.08 15.84
C PRO A 21 -14.85 -36.54 14.54
N GLU A 22 -13.75 -37.16 14.09
CA GLU A 22 -13.10 -36.68 12.87
C GLU A 22 -14.05 -36.79 11.67
N PRO A 23 -14.11 -35.74 10.84
CA PRO A 23 -14.94 -35.75 9.64
C PRO A 23 -14.50 -36.90 8.74
N SER A 24 -15.43 -37.76 8.33
CA SER A 24 -15.18 -38.86 7.40
C SER A 24 -15.70 -38.53 6.00
N GLY A 25 -15.11 -39.16 4.97
CA GLY A 25 -15.53 -38.98 3.58
C GLY A 25 -15.15 -37.61 2.98
N PRO A 26 -15.92 -37.07 2.01
CA PRO A 26 -15.58 -35.84 1.27
C PRO A 26 -15.34 -34.61 2.15
N ALA A 27 -15.95 -34.55 3.33
CA ALA A 27 -15.75 -33.47 4.29
C ALA A 27 -14.31 -33.42 4.84
N SER A 28 -13.65 -34.56 5.02
CA SER A 28 -12.26 -34.63 5.50
C SER A 28 -11.30 -33.93 4.53
N ALA A 29 -11.45 -34.19 3.23
CA ALA A 29 -10.63 -33.55 2.20
C ALA A 29 -10.91 -32.04 2.09
N GLN A 30 -12.17 -31.62 2.22
CA GLN A 30 -12.55 -30.21 2.22
C GLN A 30 -11.99 -29.45 3.44
N ILE A 31 -12.01 -30.07 4.62
CA ILE A 31 -11.46 -29.50 5.85
C ILE A 31 -9.95 -29.40 5.76
N ALA A 32 -9.25 -30.46 5.31
CA ALA A 32 -7.81 -30.40 5.09
C ALA A 32 -7.40 -29.29 4.10
N ALA A 33 -8.19 -29.10 3.02
CA ALA A 33 -7.96 -28.02 2.07
C ALA A 33 -8.22 -26.63 2.67
N PHE A 34 -9.24 -26.50 3.52
CA PHE A 34 -9.52 -25.27 4.27
C PHE A 34 -8.36 -24.93 5.22
N ASP A 35 -7.92 -25.90 6.03
CA ASP A 35 -6.83 -25.73 7.00
C ASP A 35 -5.54 -25.32 6.30
N GLN A 36 -5.22 -25.94 5.16
CA GLN A 36 -4.05 -25.56 4.36
C GLN A 36 -4.16 -24.13 3.82
N ARG A 37 -5.33 -23.71 3.35
CA ARG A 37 -5.57 -22.33 2.87
C ARG A 37 -5.43 -21.31 4.00
N VAL A 38 -6.02 -21.59 5.16
CA VAL A 38 -5.90 -20.73 6.35
C VAL A 38 -4.43 -20.63 6.77
N ALA A 39 -3.74 -21.76 6.96
CA ALA A 39 -2.35 -21.77 7.39
C ALA A 39 -1.42 -20.99 6.44
N ARG A 40 -1.60 -21.15 5.11
CA ARG A 40 -0.84 -20.39 4.10
C ARG A 40 -1.19 -18.89 4.13
N GLY A 41 -2.48 -18.56 4.24
CA GLY A 41 -2.96 -17.18 4.26
C GLY A 41 -2.53 -16.43 5.52
N GLU A 42 -2.66 -17.03 6.70
CA GLU A 42 -2.30 -16.42 7.98
C GLU A 42 -0.82 -16.03 8.03
N ALA A 43 0.08 -16.92 7.62
CA ALA A 43 1.51 -16.65 7.60
C ALA A 43 1.84 -15.48 6.66
N LEU A 44 1.26 -15.46 5.47
CA LEU A 44 1.48 -14.43 4.46
C LEU A 44 0.94 -13.06 4.90
N VAL A 45 -0.29 -13.04 5.43
CA VAL A 45 -0.93 -11.82 5.96
C VAL A 45 -0.13 -11.25 7.13
N ALA A 46 0.31 -12.10 8.07
CA ALA A 46 1.10 -11.67 9.21
C ALA A 46 2.45 -11.07 8.76
N GLU A 47 3.11 -11.69 7.79
CA GLU A 47 4.39 -11.23 7.28
C GLU A 47 4.28 -9.88 6.54
N ILE A 48 3.36 -9.77 5.58
CA ILE A 48 3.14 -8.52 4.82
C ILE A 48 2.66 -7.41 5.75
N GLY A 49 1.73 -7.71 6.66
CA GLY A 49 1.23 -6.75 7.64
C GLY A 49 2.34 -6.21 8.54
N ALA A 50 3.28 -7.06 8.98
CA ALA A 50 4.41 -6.62 9.78
C ALA A 50 5.40 -5.74 8.98
N MET A 51 5.66 -6.06 7.70
CA MET A 51 6.47 -5.21 6.82
C MET A 51 5.82 -3.84 6.63
N TYR A 52 4.53 -3.83 6.30
CA TYR A 52 3.75 -2.62 6.11
C TYR A 52 3.69 -1.76 7.37
N ALA A 53 3.47 -2.35 8.55
CA ALA A 53 3.43 -1.59 9.80
C ALA A 53 4.77 -0.87 10.08
N ARG A 54 5.92 -1.50 9.79
CA ARG A 54 7.24 -0.87 9.94
C ARG A 54 7.49 0.23 8.92
N ASP A 55 7.07 0.00 7.67
CA ASP A 55 7.10 1.00 6.60
C ASP A 55 6.28 2.24 6.99
N GLN A 56 5.03 2.04 7.41
CA GLN A 56 4.15 3.14 7.80
C GLN A 56 4.61 3.87 9.05
N LEU A 57 5.22 3.17 10.02
CA LEU A 57 5.88 3.82 11.15
C LEU A 57 6.94 4.82 10.67
N LEU A 58 7.77 4.41 9.70
CA LEU A 58 8.80 5.27 9.13
C LEU A 58 8.19 6.49 8.41
N ARG A 59 7.18 6.27 7.55
CA ARG A 59 6.48 7.36 6.82
C ARG A 59 5.80 8.34 7.77
N ARG A 60 5.17 7.83 8.83
CA ARG A 60 4.55 8.67 9.85
C ARG A 60 5.59 9.49 10.62
N THR A 61 6.70 8.85 11.00
CA THR A 61 7.76 9.50 11.78
C THR A 61 8.40 10.67 11.03
N ILE A 62 8.68 10.51 9.73
CA ILE A 62 9.27 11.61 8.95
C ILE A 62 8.28 12.78 8.79
N ILE A 63 6.99 12.48 8.59
CA ILE A 63 5.95 13.52 8.48
C ILE A 63 5.80 14.29 9.78
N ASP A 64 5.80 13.59 10.92
CA ASP A 64 5.71 14.26 12.22
C ASP A 64 6.96 15.14 12.46
N GLY A 65 8.15 14.69 12.08
CA GLY A 65 9.37 15.51 12.11
C GLY A 65 9.31 16.74 11.20
N PHE A 66 8.66 16.66 10.03
CA PHE A 66 8.46 17.82 9.15
C PHE A 66 7.64 18.94 9.79
N ARG A 67 6.78 18.63 10.76
CA ARG A 67 6.03 19.65 11.51
C ARG A 67 6.91 20.45 12.47
N GLU A 68 8.08 19.91 12.82
CA GLU A 68 9.04 20.54 13.74
C GLU A 68 10.15 21.29 12.98
N THR A 69 10.41 20.95 11.72
CA THR A 69 11.37 21.67 10.86
C THR A 69 10.75 22.94 10.27
N THR A 70 11.30 24.11 10.60
CA THR A 70 10.72 25.40 10.21
C THR A 70 11.39 26.08 9.01
N THR A 71 12.55 25.61 8.56
CA THR A 71 13.24 26.13 7.36
C THR A 71 13.46 25.04 6.32
N ALA A 72 13.63 25.45 5.05
CA ALA A 72 13.91 24.53 3.95
C ALA A 72 15.23 23.78 4.17
N GLU A 73 16.26 24.45 4.67
CA GLU A 73 17.58 23.87 4.95
C GLU A 73 17.49 22.83 6.07
N ALA A 74 16.80 23.15 7.17
CA ALA A 74 16.57 22.19 8.25
C ALA A 74 15.78 20.97 7.77
N ARG A 75 14.79 21.18 6.89
CA ARG A 75 14.01 20.10 6.29
C ARG A 75 14.88 19.21 5.41
N GLN A 76 15.73 19.77 4.56
CA GLN A 76 16.66 19.00 3.72
C GLN A 76 17.67 18.22 4.56
N ALA A 77 18.27 18.85 5.59
CA ALA A 77 19.18 18.17 6.50
C ALA A 77 18.50 17.04 7.26
N TYR A 78 17.22 17.20 7.63
CA TYR A 78 16.42 16.15 8.26
C TYR A 78 16.13 14.98 7.33
N ILE A 79 15.78 15.25 6.07
CA ILE A 79 15.59 14.21 5.03
C ILE A 79 16.88 13.40 4.85
N GLU A 80 18.00 14.08 4.59
CA GLU A 80 19.28 13.39 4.38
C GLU A 80 19.74 12.64 5.65
N GLY A 81 19.61 13.27 6.81
CA GLY A 81 19.95 12.67 8.09
C GLY A 81 19.13 11.42 8.42
N THR A 82 17.92 11.28 7.87
CA THR A 82 17.03 10.13 8.12
C THR A 82 17.02 9.09 7.00
N ARG A 83 17.58 9.40 5.81
CA ARG A 83 17.62 8.53 4.61
C ARG A 83 18.03 7.08 4.90
N ARG A 84 19.04 6.86 5.76
CA ARG A 84 19.51 5.51 6.14
C ARG A 84 18.41 4.57 6.64
N HIS A 85 17.34 5.10 7.24
CA HIS A 85 16.22 4.29 7.72
C HIS A 85 15.32 3.83 6.58
N PHE A 86 15.12 4.69 5.58
CA PHE A 86 14.37 4.39 4.34
C PHE A 86 15.08 3.30 3.57
N GLU A 87 16.36 3.50 3.24
CA GLU A 87 17.14 2.51 2.49
C GLU A 87 17.15 1.12 3.14
N ARG A 88 17.26 1.09 4.47
CA ARG A 88 17.24 -0.17 5.23
C ARG A 88 15.88 -0.85 5.18
N ILE A 89 14.79 -0.11 5.43
CA ILE A 89 13.43 -0.68 5.50
C ILE A 89 12.91 -0.98 4.11
N ASP A 90 12.98 -0.03 3.19
CA ASP A 90 12.45 -0.13 1.82
C ASP A 90 13.25 -1.15 1.02
N GLY A 91 14.58 -1.19 1.19
CA GLY A 91 15.43 -2.22 0.62
C GLY A 91 15.11 -3.63 1.14
N ALA A 92 14.84 -3.79 2.44
CA ALA A 92 14.44 -5.08 3.01
C ALA A 92 13.06 -5.53 2.52
N ASN A 93 12.08 -4.61 2.52
CA ASN A 93 10.73 -4.86 2.04
C ASN A 93 10.73 -5.21 0.55
N THR A 94 11.49 -4.49 -0.27
CA THR A 94 11.65 -4.75 -1.71
C THR A 94 12.15 -6.17 -1.96
N ARG A 95 13.24 -6.58 -1.29
CA ARG A 95 13.77 -7.95 -1.42
C ARG A 95 12.73 -8.99 -1.05
N ARG A 96 12.05 -8.78 0.09
CA ARG A 96 11.11 -9.78 0.60
C ARG A 96 9.84 -9.89 -0.23
N ILE A 97 9.27 -8.78 -0.70
CA ILE A 97 8.11 -8.81 -1.61
C ILE A 97 8.47 -9.48 -2.94
N ARG A 98 9.66 -9.24 -3.49
CA ARG A 98 10.14 -9.95 -4.69
C ARG A 98 10.18 -11.46 -4.48
N GLU A 99 10.65 -11.93 -3.32
CA GLU A 99 10.66 -13.36 -2.99
C GLU A 99 9.24 -13.92 -2.87
N ILE A 100 8.34 -13.23 -2.19
CA ILE A 100 6.92 -13.64 -2.05
C ILE A 100 6.29 -13.80 -3.44
N LEU A 101 6.43 -12.78 -4.28
CA LEU A 101 5.86 -12.74 -5.64
C LEU A 101 6.62 -13.58 -6.66
N SER A 102 7.78 -14.17 -6.31
CA SER A 102 8.45 -15.15 -7.17
C SER A 102 7.71 -16.49 -7.23
N SER A 103 6.82 -16.73 -6.26
CA SER A 103 6.09 -18.00 -6.09
C SER A 103 4.57 -17.89 -6.25
N MET A 104 4.05 -16.68 -6.49
CA MET A 104 2.63 -16.41 -6.69
C MET A 104 2.43 -15.14 -7.53
N THR A 105 1.35 -15.11 -8.29
CA THR A 105 0.88 -13.93 -9.02
C THR A 105 0.24 -12.91 -8.08
N TRP A 106 0.13 -11.66 -8.53
CA TRP A 106 -0.62 -10.64 -7.81
C TRP A 106 -2.09 -11.03 -7.58
N ARG A 107 -2.71 -11.68 -8.56
CA ARG A 107 -4.11 -12.14 -8.46
C ARG A 107 -4.27 -13.17 -7.35
N GLU A 108 -3.36 -14.14 -7.26
CA GLU A 108 -3.38 -15.12 -6.16
C GLU A 108 -3.22 -14.46 -4.79
N LEU A 109 -2.32 -13.46 -4.66
CA LEU A 109 -2.18 -12.71 -3.42
C LEU A 109 -3.47 -11.96 -3.06
N SER A 110 -4.08 -11.29 -4.04
CA SER A 110 -5.34 -10.55 -3.87
C SER A 110 -6.51 -11.46 -3.52
N ASP A 111 -6.58 -12.66 -4.11
CA ASP A 111 -7.60 -13.66 -3.81
C ASP A 111 -7.43 -14.25 -2.39
N ILE A 112 -6.19 -14.41 -1.92
CA ILE A 112 -5.90 -14.86 -0.54
C ILE A 112 -6.30 -13.78 0.47
N SER A 113 -5.88 -12.53 0.23
CA SER A 113 -6.20 -11.40 1.10
C SER A 113 -6.06 -10.07 0.34
N PRO A 114 -7.19 -9.41 0.01
CA PRO A 114 -7.15 -8.08 -0.60
C PRO A 114 -6.40 -7.06 0.26
N ALA A 115 -6.52 -7.17 1.59
CA ALA A 115 -5.81 -6.28 2.51
C ALA A 115 -4.28 -6.49 2.46
N ALA A 116 -3.80 -7.74 2.35
CA ALA A 116 -2.38 -8.00 2.21
C ALA A 116 -1.86 -7.57 0.83
N ALA A 117 -2.64 -7.74 -0.24
CA ALA A 117 -2.30 -7.20 -1.55
C ALA A 117 -2.16 -5.67 -1.51
N ASP A 118 -3.10 -4.98 -0.86
CA ASP A 118 -3.04 -3.52 -0.69
C ASP A 118 -1.80 -3.05 0.07
N GLN A 119 -1.44 -3.77 1.13
CA GLN A 119 -0.22 -3.51 1.89
C GLN A 119 1.04 -3.77 1.06
N ALA A 120 1.09 -4.88 0.33
CA ALA A 120 2.18 -5.19 -0.58
C ALA A 120 2.33 -4.14 -1.68
N PHE A 121 1.23 -3.55 -2.15
CA PHE A 121 1.26 -2.50 -3.18
C PHE A 121 1.99 -1.26 -2.67
N ALA A 122 1.70 -0.84 -1.43
CA ALA A 122 2.40 0.27 -0.81
C ALA A 122 3.91 -0.02 -0.71
N LEU A 123 4.28 -1.22 -0.27
CA LEU A 123 5.68 -1.65 -0.18
C LEU A 123 6.40 -1.65 -1.55
N ILE A 124 5.69 -2.01 -2.62
CA ILE A 124 6.22 -1.95 -4.00
C ILE A 124 6.40 -0.50 -4.45
N SER A 125 5.39 0.34 -4.22
CA SER A 125 5.41 1.75 -4.63
C SER A 125 6.54 2.53 -3.94
N HIS A 126 6.83 2.17 -2.70
CA HIS A 126 7.92 2.69 -1.89
C HIS A 126 9.32 2.13 -2.24
N SER A 127 9.42 1.21 -3.20
CA SER A 127 10.70 0.64 -3.58
C SER A 127 11.56 1.67 -4.32
N ASP A 128 12.81 1.84 -3.89
CA ASP A 128 13.83 2.59 -4.64
C ASP A 128 14.27 1.86 -5.93
N ASN A 129 13.82 0.63 -6.16
CA ASN A 129 14.15 -0.14 -7.35
C ASN A 129 13.15 0.14 -8.48
N ILE A 130 13.49 1.11 -9.34
CA ILE A 130 12.66 1.50 -10.50
C ILE A 130 12.34 0.33 -11.43
N GLU A 131 13.32 -0.54 -11.70
CA GLU A 131 13.12 -1.70 -12.59
C GLU A 131 12.10 -2.68 -11.99
N PHE A 132 12.15 -2.90 -10.68
CA PHE A 132 11.13 -3.68 -9.99
C PHE A 132 9.75 -3.01 -10.06
N LYS A 133 9.66 -1.69 -9.82
CA LYS A 133 8.40 -0.94 -9.96
C LYS A 133 7.81 -1.09 -11.37
N ARG A 134 8.64 -0.99 -12.43
CA ARG A 134 8.24 -1.19 -13.83
C ARG A 134 7.73 -2.61 -14.10
N GLN A 135 8.43 -3.63 -13.60
CA GLN A 135 8.01 -5.03 -13.71
C GLN A 135 6.65 -5.27 -13.06
N MET A 136 6.39 -4.64 -11.91
CA MET A 136 5.10 -4.75 -11.23
C MET A 136 4.01 -3.96 -11.97
N ALA A 137 4.31 -2.74 -12.42
CA ALA A 137 3.37 -1.94 -13.22
C ALA A 137 2.89 -2.67 -14.47
N ALA A 138 3.77 -3.37 -15.19
CA ALA A 138 3.39 -4.19 -16.34
C ALA A 138 2.40 -5.32 -15.98
N GLN A 139 2.52 -5.90 -14.78
CA GLN A 139 1.58 -6.92 -14.29
C GLN A 139 0.26 -6.32 -13.82
N PHE A 140 0.29 -5.08 -13.34
CA PHE A 140 -0.88 -4.38 -12.81
C PHE A 140 -1.76 -3.77 -13.89
N GLU A 141 -1.20 -3.39 -15.04
CA GLU A 141 -1.97 -2.80 -16.14
C GLU A 141 -3.24 -3.59 -16.52
N PRO A 142 -3.19 -4.90 -16.84
CA PRO A 142 -4.40 -5.64 -17.18
C PRO A 142 -5.40 -5.68 -16.02
N LEU A 143 -4.93 -5.77 -14.78
CA LEU A 143 -5.79 -5.79 -13.59
C LEU A 143 -6.51 -4.46 -13.40
N ALA A 144 -5.84 -3.33 -13.64
CA ALA A 144 -6.43 -2.00 -13.59
C ALA A 144 -7.49 -1.82 -14.69
N ARG A 145 -7.21 -2.27 -15.92
CA ARG A 145 -8.17 -2.25 -17.03
C ARG A 145 -9.41 -3.10 -16.75
N GLU A 146 -9.24 -4.24 -16.11
CA GLU A 146 -10.35 -5.13 -15.71
C GLU A 146 -11.12 -4.63 -14.47
N GLY A 147 -10.62 -3.61 -13.76
CA GLY A 147 -11.19 -3.16 -12.48
C GLY A 147 -10.88 -4.11 -11.31
N ALA A 148 -9.97 -5.06 -11.49
CA ALA A 148 -9.49 -5.96 -10.43
C ALA A 148 -8.40 -5.31 -9.55
N MET A 149 -7.86 -4.17 -9.97
CA MET A 149 -7.01 -3.29 -9.17
C MET A 149 -7.54 -1.85 -9.29
N PRO A 150 -7.52 -1.05 -8.20
CA PRO A 150 -7.88 0.36 -8.28
C PRO A 150 -7.01 1.10 -9.31
N GLY A 151 -7.64 1.70 -10.31
CA GLY A 151 -6.94 2.38 -11.41
C GLY A 151 -6.12 3.58 -10.95
N ASP A 152 -6.54 4.25 -9.88
CA ASP A 152 -5.84 5.38 -9.26
C ASP A 152 -4.50 4.95 -8.68
N ARG A 153 -4.45 3.79 -8.02
CA ARG A 153 -3.20 3.22 -7.50
C ARG A 153 -2.25 2.90 -8.64
N TYR A 154 -2.73 2.21 -9.67
CA TYR A 154 -1.93 1.90 -10.85
C TYR A 154 -1.40 3.16 -11.53
N ALA A 155 -2.25 4.15 -11.75
CA ALA A 155 -1.88 5.43 -12.36
C ALA A 155 -0.81 6.18 -11.54
N ASN A 156 -0.96 6.25 -10.21
CA ASN A 156 0.03 6.87 -9.34
C ASN A 156 1.39 6.18 -9.46
N LEU A 157 1.44 4.85 -9.40
CA LEU A 157 2.69 4.11 -9.57
C LEU A 157 3.36 4.41 -10.91
N VAL A 158 2.59 4.41 -12.00
CA VAL A 158 3.11 4.66 -13.36
C VAL A 158 3.65 6.09 -13.49
N ASP A 159 2.90 7.08 -13.00
CA ASP A 159 3.30 8.48 -13.09
C ASP A 159 4.48 8.80 -12.18
N ASP A 160 4.57 8.19 -10.99
CA ASP A 160 5.73 8.32 -10.11
C ASP A 160 6.98 7.72 -10.76
N ILE A 161 6.89 6.55 -11.42
CA ILE A 161 8.00 5.97 -12.19
C ILE A 161 8.44 6.91 -13.33
N ALA A 162 7.50 7.56 -14.00
CA ALA A 162 7.80 8.48 -15.10
C ALA A 162 8.53 9.73 -14.58
N LEU A 163 8.01 10.35 -13.52
CA LEU A 163 8.59 11.54 -12.91
C LEU A 163 9.96 11.28 -12.29
N ASP A 164 10.16 10.13 -11.64
CA ASP A 164 11.48 9.69 -11.15
C ASP A 164 12.50 9.58 -12.29
N GLY A 165 12.03 9.27 -13.51
CA GLY A 165 12.84 9.18 -14.72
C GLY A 165 13.00 10.50 -15.49
N GLY A 166 12.35 11.59 -15.04
CA GLY A 166 12.31 12.86 -15.78
C GLY A 166 11.41 12.86 -17.02
N GLU A 167 10.50 11.89 -17.11
CA GLU A 167 9.57 11.72 -18.23
C GLU A 167 8.20 12.35 -17.93
N PRO A 168 7.43 12.76 -18.96
CA PRO A 168 6.05 13.19 -18.77
C PRO A 168 5.16 12.06 -18.22
N GLN A 169 4.16 12.44 -17.43
CA GLN A 169 3.17 11.53 -16.85
C GLN A 169 2.29 10.87 -17.92
N VAL A 170 1.80 9.67 -17.62
CA VAL A 170 0.87 8.93 -18.50
C VAL A 170 -0.59 9.28 -18.18
N TYR A 171 -0.91 9.39 -16.88
CA TYR A 171 -2.28 9.55 -16.37
C TYR A 171 -2.53 10.90 -15.67
N GLY A 172 -1.50 11.69 -15.41
CA GLY A 172 -1.61 13.04 -14.84
C GLY A 172 -2.01 13.04 -13.36
N THR A 173 -1.45 12.17 -12.53
CA THR A 173 -1.80 12.09 -11.10
C THR A 173 -1.13 13.17 -10.23
N ASN A 174 0.01 13.71 -10.66
CA ASN A 174 0.73 14.76 -9.96
C ASN A 174 0.45 16.13 -10.58
N PHE A 175 0.11 17.08 -9.71
CA PHE A 175 -0.22 18.46 -10.06
C PHE A 175 0.87 19.42 -9.61
N GLU A 176 0.89 20.57 -10.25
CA GLU A 176 1.69 21.73 -9.88
C GLU A 176 0.79 22.97 -9.82
N CYS A 177 1.25 23.93 -9.02
CA CYS A 177 0.64 25.24 -8.91
C CYS A 177 1.55 26.24 -9.62
N HIS A 178 1.01 26.89 -10.65
CA HIS A 178 1.74 27.86 -11.46
C HIS A 178 0.88 29.11 -11.68
N HIS A 179 1.25 30.22 -11.05
CA HIS A 179 0.57 31.52 -11.16
C HIS A 179 -0.95 31.45 -10.92
N GLY A 180 -1.35 30.81 -9.82
CA GLY A 180 -2.77 30.66 -9.48
C GLY A 180 -3.51 29.57 -10.26
N VAL A 181 -2.83 28.85 -11.16
CA VAL A 181 -3.40 27.73 -11.91
C VAL A 181 -2.90 26.41 -11.35
N PHE A 182 -3.84 25.60 -10.85
CA PHE A 182 -3.60 24.21 -10.47
C PHE A 182 -3.77 23.33 -11.71
N GLN A 183 -2.68 22.73 -12.20
CA GLN A 183 -2.64 21.95 -13.43
C GLN A 183 -1.80 20.68 -13.25
N PRO A 184 -2.06 19.59 -13.99
CA PRO A 184 -1.17 18.45 -13.97
C PRO A 184 0.23 18.86 -14.47
N LYS A 185 1.28 18.28 -13.88
CA LYS A 185 2.63 18.33 -14.48
C LYS A 185 2.59 17.74 -15.90
N PRO A 186 3.59 18.01 -16.78
CA PRO A 186 3.56 17.56 -18.17
C PRO A 186 3.11 16.11 -18.36
N VAL A 187 2.20 15.90 -19.31
CA VAL A 187 1.63 14.59 -19.65
C VAL A 187 1.96 14.21 -21.09
N VAL A 188 2.14 12.91 -21.34
CA VAL A 188 2.25 12.37 -22.70
C VAL A 188 0.91 12.58 -23.41
N ASP A 189 0.93 13.04 -24.66
CA ASP A 189 -0.26 13.16 -25.52
C ASP A 189 -1.53 13.63 -24.78
N PRO A 190 -1.60 14.93 -24.42
CA PRO A 190 -2.71 15.48 -23.63
C PRO A 190 -4.09 15.28 -24.28
N ALA A 191 -4.15 15.25 -25.61
CA ALA A 191 -5.41 15.08 -26.36
C ALA A 191 -6.09 13.74 -26.08
N ASN A 192 -5.33 12.70 -25.76
CA ASN A 192 -5.83 11.36 -25.45
C ASN A 192 -5.79 11.01 -23.95
N LEU A 193 -5.47 11.97 -23.08
CA LEU A 193 -5.33 11.71 -21.63
C LEU A 193 -6.61 11.13 -21.02
N ASN A 194 -7.76 11.76 -21.26
CA ASN A 194 -9.02 11.29 -20.68
C ASN A 194 -9.45 9.92 -21.22
N ALA A 195 -9.09 9.59 -22.47
CA ALA A 195 -9.31 8.25 -23.01
C ALA A 195 -8.46 7.19 -22.27
N ARG A 196 -7.18 7.50 -21.97
CA ARG A 196 -6.32 6.61 -21.17
C ARG A 196 -6.83 6.45 -19.74
N ARG A 197 -7.22 7.55 -19.10
CA ARG A 197 -7.79 7.55 -17.73
C ARG A 197 -9.06 6.70 -17.67
N SER A 198 -9.99 6.90 -18.61
CA SER A 198 -11.23 6.12 -18.68
C SER A 198 -10.96 4.61 -18.89
N ALA A 199 -9.93 4.23 -19.64
CA ALA A 199 -9.57 2.83 -19.88
C ALA A 199 -9.14 2.05 -18.62
N ILE A 200 -8.85 2.75 -17.53
CA ILE A 200 -8.56 2.18 -16.20
C ILE A 200 -9.54 2.71 -15.14
N HIS A 201 -10.76 3.07 -15.55
CA HIS A 201 -11.87 3.48 -14.68
C HIS A 201 -11.62 4.74 -13.84
N LEU A 202 -10.78 5.65 -14.34
CA LEU A 202 -10.56 6.95 -13.70
C LEU A 202 -11.50 8.04 -14.24
N ASN A 203 -11.83 9.00 -13.37
CA ASN A 203 -12.46 10.26 -13.74
C ASN A 203 -11.59 11.02 -14.74
N SER A 204 -12.20 11.97 -15.48
CA SER A 204 -11.45 12.88 -16.34
C SER A 204 -10.39 13.68 -15.55
N ILE A 205 -9.40 14.23 -16.24
CA ILE A 205 -8.37 15.07 -15.60
C ILE A 205 -8.99 16.34 -15.04
N GLU A 206 -10.04 16.88 -15.66
CA GLU A 206 -10.77 18.06 -15.21
C GLU A 206 -11.51 17.81 -13.89
N GLU A 207 -12.22 16.68 -13.79
CA GLU A 207 -12.88 16.26 -12.55
C GLU A 207 -11.85 16.03 -11.44
N TYR A 208 -10.76 15.34 -11.74
CA TYR A 208 -9.70 15.07 -10.77
C TYR A 208 -8.99 16.35 -10.30
N ALA A 209 -8.79 17.32 -11.20
CA ALA A 209 -8.26 18.63 -10.86
C ALA A 209 -9.20 19.41 -9.91
N ALA A 210 -10.51 19.32 -10.14
CA ALA A 210 -11.52 19.95 -9.29
C ALA A 210 -11.55 19.31 -7.88
N GLU A 211 -11.53 17.98 -7.80
CA GLU A 211 -11.43 17.23 -6.54
C GLU A 211 -10.17 17.58 -5.76
N SER A 212 -9.01 17.61 -6.46
CA SER A 212 -7.73 17.96 -5.86
C SER A 212 -7.72 19.40 -5.32
N ARG A 213 -8.30 20.35 -6.07
CA ARG A 213 -8.43 21.74 -5.61
C ARG A 213 -9.34 21.87 -4.38
N ALA A 214 -10.43 21.12 -4.33
CA ALA A 214 -11.33 21.10 -3.18
C ALA A 214 -10.63 20.54 -1.91
N LEU A 215 -9.72 19.58 -2.08
CA LEU A 215 -8.97 18.97 -0.97
C LEU A 215 -7.79 19.83 -0.50
N TYR A 216 -6.99 20.36 -1.43
CA TYR A 216 -5.73 21.04 -1.12
C TYR A 216 -5.83 22.58 -1.07
N GLY A 217 -6.97 23.15 -1.47
CA GLY A 217 -7.20 24.60 -1.48
C GLY A 217 -6.79 25.26 -2.81
N GLU A 218 -6.92 26.58 -2.86
CA GLU A 218 -6.59 27.35 -4.06
C GLU A 218 -5.08 27.48 -4.25
N CYS A 219 -4.66 27.43 -5.52
CA CYS A 219 -3.29 27.71 -5.93
C CYS A 219 -3.02 29.22 -5.74
N PRO A 220 -2.02 29.63 -4.92
CA PRO A 220 -1.73 31.05 -4.72
C PRO A 220 -1.20 31.70 -6.01
N ALA A 221 -1.62 32.93 -6.29
CA ALA A 221 -1.24 33.66 -7.50
C ALA A 221 0.24 34.03 -7.54
N ASP A 222 0.87 34.18 -6.38
CA ASP A 222 2.29 34.49 -6.18
C ASP A 222 3.18 33.24 -6.09
N TYR A 223 2.59 32.04 -6.14
CA TYR A 223 3.33 30.80 -6.18
C TYR A 223 3.67 30.42 -7.63
N SER A 224 4.95 30.57 -7.97
CA SER A 224 5.58 29.83 -9.06
C SER A 224 6.32 28.67 -8.41
N GLY A 225 5.84 27.44 -8.57
CA GLY A 225 6.54 26.25 -8.06
C GLY A 225 8.03 26.25 -8.41
N ASN A 226 8.84 25.58 -7.59
CA ASN A 226 10.24 25.29 -7.91
C ASN A 226 10.35 24.09 -8.85
#